data_AF-A0A7M7Q9H9-F1
#
_entry.id   AF-A0A7M7Q9H9-F1
#
_cell.length_a   1.000
_cell.length_b   1.000
_cell.length_c   1.000
_cell.angle_alpha   90.00
_cell.angle_beta   90.00
_cell.angle_gamma   90.00
#
_symmetry.space_group_name_H-M   'P 1'
#
loop_
_entity.id
_entity.type
_entity.pdbx_description
1 polymer ?
#
loop_
_entity_poly.entity_id
_entity_poly.type
_entity_poly.pdbx_seq_one_letter_code
_entity_poly.pdbx_strand_id
1 'polypeptide(L)'
;MESLNAVAKAPPFLPTKKMKDLEIIKKYKISKHKKVQTKFGAKMVLELDGSFDVFLPTKVNAFLIENNTDEEKLKNEIDTRDVYLVHYGHNIIEFI
;
A
#
# COMPACT_ATOMS: atom_id res chain seq x y z
N MET A 1 10.50 -19.53 -26.20
CA MET A 1 10.28 -19.77 -24.75
C MET A 1 11.31 -19.06 -23.88
N GLU A 2 12.58 -18.96 -24.30
CA GLU A 2 13.62 -18.27 -23.53
C GLU A 2 13.30 -16.79 -23.23
N SER A 3 12.81 -16.03 -24.20
CA SER A 3 12.40 -14.63 -24.01
C SER A 3 11.22 -14.48 -23.06
N LEU A 4 10.26 -15.41 -23.08
CA LEU A 4 9.12 -15.44 -22.15
C LEU A 4 9.58 -15.79 -20.73
N ASN A 5 10.49 -16.76 -20.62
CA ASN A 5 11.08 -17.16 -19.34
C ASN A 5 11.96 -16.06 -18.73
N ALA A 6 12.63 -15.24 -19.56
CA ALA A 6 13.38 -14.08 -19.08
C ALA A 6 12.45 -13.02 -18.46
N VAL A 7 11.30 -12.76 -19.09
CA VAL A 7 10.27 -11.85 -18.54
C VAL A 7 9.65 -12.43 -17.27
N ALA A 8 9.35 -13.74 -17.24
CA ALA A 8 8.77 -14.39 -16.06
C ALA A 8 9.73 -14.45 -14.85
N LYS A 9 11.05 -14.40 -15.09
CA LYS A 9 12.10 -14.36 -14.05
C LYS A 9 12.49 -12.94 -13.64
N ALA A 10 11.97 -11.91 -14.32
CA ALA A 10 12.14 -10.53 -13.87
C ALA A 10 11.50 -10.38 -12.47
N PRO A 11 12.00 -9.45 -11.63
CA PRO A 11 11.43 -9.21 -10.31
C PRO A 11 9.92 -9.07 -10.44
N PRO A 12 9.13 -9.93 -9.77
CA PRO A 12 7.70 -9.95 -9.98
C PRO A 12 7.11 -8.62 -9.53
N PHE A 13 6.13 -8.13 -10.28
CA PHE A 13 5.20 -7.14 -9.74
C PHE A 13 4.57 -7.74 -8.49
N LEU A 14 4.64 -7.00 -7.38
CA LEU A 14 3.96 -7.43 -6.17
C LEU A 14 2.46 -7.55 -6.47
N PRO A 15 1.82 -8.65 -6.07
CA PRO A 15 0.39 -8.79 -6.27
C PRO A 15 -0.35 -7.68 -5.51
N THR A 16 -1.47 -7.24 -6.07
CA THR A 16 -2.36 -6.31 -5.36
C THR A 16 -3.44 -7.09 -4.63
N LYS A 17 -3.60 -6.86 -3.33
CA LYS A 17 -4.71 -7.39 -2.52
C LYS A 17 -5.77 -6.33 -2.26
N LYS A 18 -7.02 -6.75 -2.08
CA LYS A 18 -8.07 -5.83 -1.61
C LYS A 18 -7.97 -5.69 -0.10
N MET A 19 -8.35 -4.52 0.43
CA MET A 19 -8.35 -4.26 1.88
C MET A 19 -9.14 -5.32 2.67
N LYS A 20 -10.25 -5.81 2.10
CA LYS A 20 -11.08 -6.86 2.69
C LYS A 20 -10.46 -8.26 2.73
N ASP A 21 -9.39 -8.49 1.97
CA ASP A 21 -8.71 -9.79 1.88
C ASP A 21 -7.53 -9.86 2.88
N LEU A 22 -7.28 -8.79 3.65
CA LEU A 22 -6.36 -8.83 4.77
C LEU A 22 -6.99 -9.51 5.97
N GLU A 23 -6.15 -10.21 6.73
CA GLU A 23 -6.53 -10.74 8.03
C GLU A 23 -6.85 -9.61 9.01
N ILE A 24 -7.97 -9.76 9.72
CA ILE A 24 -8.44 -8.81 10.73
C ILE A 24 -7.49 -8.82 11.94
N ILE A 25 -7.17 -7.63 12.48
CA ILE A 25 -6.32 -7.39 13.66
C ILE A 25 -4.84 -7.76 13.45
N LYS A 26 -4.47 -8.34 12.30
CA LYS A 26 -3.07 -8.59 11.96
C LYS A 26 -2.35 -7.28 11.64
N LYS A 27 -1.15 -7.14 12.19
CA LYS A 27 -0.23 -6.04 11.89
C LYS A 27 0.58 -6.37 10.65
N TYR A 28 0.51 -5.51 9.64
CA TYR A 28 1.31 -5.59 8.43
C TYR A 28 2.29 -4.43 8.40
N LYS A 29 3.59 -4.69 8.29
CA LYS A 29 4.59 -3.62 8.21
C LYS A 29 4.46 -2.89 6.89
N ILE A 30 4.35 -1.58 6.93
CA ILE A 30 4.36 -0.74 5.75
C ILE A 30 5.80 -0.64 5.27
N SER A 31 6.08 -1.22 4.12
CA SER A 31 7.43 -1.29 3.54
C SER A 31 7.69 -0.12 2.60
N LYS A 32 6.67 0.33 1.86
CA LYS A 32 6.75 1.49 0.95
C LYS A 32 5.38 2.15 0.81
N HIS A 33 5.39 3.44 0.51
CA HIS A 33 4.24 4.17 0.00
C HIS A 33 4.45 4.46 -1.49
N LYS A 34 3.40 4.40 -2.30
CA LYS A 34 3.44 4.61 -3.75
C LYS A 34 2.26 5.49 -4.16
N LYS A 35 2.53 6.56 -4.90
CA LYS A 35 1.51 7.35 -5.59
C LYS A 35 1.37 6.83 -7.01
N VAL A 36 0.20 6.30 -7.35
CA VAL A 36 -0.08 5.73 -8.68
C VAL A 36 -1.16 6.53 -9.38
N GLN A 37 -0.91 6.89 -10.64
CA GLN A 37 -1.92 7.53 -11.49
C GLN A 37 -2.83 6.46 -12.07
N THR A 38 -4.11 6.49 -11.69
CA THR A 38 -5.13 5.59 -12.26
C THR A 38 -6.03 6.36 -13.22
N LYS A 39 -6.84 5.64 -14.01
CA LYS A 39 -7.90 6.26 -14.82
C LYS A 39 -8.96 7.02 -14.01
N PHE A 40 -9.00 6.79 -12.69
CA PHE A 40 -9.90 7.45 -11.74
C PHE A 40 -9.18 8.52 -10.89
N GLY A 41 -8.00 8.97 -11.32
CA GLY A 41 -7.16 9.92 -10.60
C GLY A 41 -6.04 9.27 -9.80
N ALA A 42 -5.27 10.10 -9.09
CA ALA A 42 -4.17 9.65 -8.26
C ALA A 42 -4.68 8.84 -7.06
N LYS A 43 -4.01 7.72 -6.79
CA LYS A 43 -4.28 6.84 -5.64
C LYS A 43 -2.99 6.58 -4.88
N MET A 44 -3.11 6.48 -3.56
CA MET A 44 -2.06 6.01 -2.68
C MET A 44 -2.19 4.51 -2.48
N VAL A 45 -1.07 3.83 -2.67
CA VAL A 45 -0.90 2.39 -2.50
C VAL A 45 0.19 2.16 -1.46
N LEU A 46 -0.03 1.20 -0.58
CA LEU A 46 0.96 0.79 0.42
C LEU A 46 1.45 -0.61 0.09
N GLU A 47 2.77 -0.78 0.13
CA GLU A 47 3.43 -2.07 0.08
C GLU A 47 3.48 -2.63 1.51
N LEU A 48 2.91 -3.80 1.72
CA LEU A 48 2.80 -4.44 3.03
C LEU A 48 3.71 -5.68 3.11
N ASP A 49 4.51 -5.76 4.17
CA ASP A 49 5.52 -6.80 4.44
C ASP A 49 6.49 -7.07 3.27
N GLY A 50 6.68 -6.10 2.37
CA GLY A 50 7.43 -6.26 1.12
C GLY A 50 6.85 -7.31 0.18
N SER A 51 5.58 -7.69 0.36
CA SER A 51 5.01 -8.91 -0.23
C SER A 51 3.79 -8.66 -1.13
N PHE A 52 2.99 -7.63 -0.85
CA PHE A 52 1.86 -7.25 -1.69
C PHE A 52 1.52 -5.77 -1.55
N ASP A 53 0.84 -5.23 -2.55
CA ASP A 53 0.34 -3.87 -2.55
C ASP A 53 -1.15 -3.82 -2.14
N VAL A 54 -1.55 -2.77 -1.43
CA VAL A 54 -2.96 -2.52 -1.07
C VAL A 54 -3.36 -1.09 -1.41
N PHE A 55 -4.55 -0.94 -1.99
CA PHE A 55 -5.20 0.36 -2.14
C PHE A 55 -5.86 0.78 -0.83
N LEU A 56 -5.63 2.04 -0.44
CA LEU A 56 -6.26 2.60 0.75
C LEU A 56 -7.77 2.83 0.55
N PRO A 57 -8.57 2.77 1.64
CA PRO A 57 -9.98 3.14 1.60
C PRO A 57 -10.17 4.56 1.05
N THR A 58 -11.26 4.78 0.31
CA THR A 58 -11.49 6.04 -0.43
C THR A 58 -11.31 7.30 0.43
N LYS A 59 -11.81 7.30 1.67
CA LYS A 59 -11.70 8.45 2.58
C LYS A 59 -10.25 8.74 2.98
N VAL A 60 -9.49 7.71 3.35
CA VAL A 60 -8.07 7.84 3.72
C VAL A 60 -7.24 8.25 2.51
N ASN A 61 -7.52 7.67 1.35
CA ASN A 61 -6.87 8.05 0.10
C ASN A 61 -7.12 9.52 -0.25
N ALA A 62 -8.37 9.99 -0.18
CA ALA A 62 -8.70 11.39 -0.46
C ALA A 62 -7.96 12.33 0.51
N PHE A 63 -7.99 12.01 1.81
CA PHE A 63 -7.27 12.78 2.83
C PHE A 63 -5.78 12.92 2.52
N LEU A 64 -5.09 11.82 2.18
CA LEU A 64 -3.65 11.86 1.88
C LEU A 64 -3.33 12.57 0.56
N ILE A 65 -4.18 12.43 -0.46
CA ILE A 65 -3.96 13.09 -1.76
C ILE A 65 -4.21 14.60 -1.69
N GLU A 66 -5.21 15.03 -0.91
CA GLU A 66 -5.56 16.44 -0.75
C GLU A 66 -4.60 17.17 0.21
N ASN A 67 -4.07 16.46 1.22
CA ASN A 67 -3.18 17.01 2.23
C ASN A 67 -1.73 16.51 2.03
N ASN A 68 -0.99 17.15 1.11
CA ASN A 68 0.41 16.80 0.82
C ASN A 68 1.30 16.74 2.08
N THR A 69 1.06 17.59 3.08
CA THR A 69 1.82 17.59 4.33
C THR A 69 1.71 16.27 5.09
N ASP A 70 0.54 15.63 5.09
CA ASP A 70 0.34 14.37 5.80
C ASP A 70 0.82 13.16 4.97
N GLU A 71 0.81 13.26 3.64
CA GLU A 71 1.53 12.31 2.76
C GLU A 71 3.03 12.30 3.10
N GLU A 72 3.66 13.47 3.16
CA GLU A 72 5.09 13.60 3.46
C GLU A 72 5.43 13.14 4.88
N LYS A 73 4.59 13.43 5.87
CA LYS A 73 4.76 12.88 7.23
C LYS A 73 4.70 11.37 7.23
N LEU A 74 3.69 10.76 6.59
CA LEU A 74 3.57 9.31 6.50
C LEU A 74 4.80 8.70 5.83
N LYS A 75 5.27 9.29 4.74
CA LYS A 75 6.51 8.89 4.08
C LYS A 75 7.70 8.94 5.04
N ASN A 76 7.89 10.07 5.72
CA ASN A 76 9.02 10.23 6.65
C ASN A 76 8.93 9.23 7.80
N GLU A 77 7.73 8.92 8.31
CA GLU A 77 7.56 7.91 9.35
C GLU A 77 7.92 6.51 8.85
N ILE A 78 7.49 6.12 7.64
CA ILE A 78 7.87 4.83 7.04
C ILE A 78 9.39 4.72 6.83
N ASP A 79 10.04 5.82 6.44
CA ASP A 79 11.48 5.84 6.18
C ASP A 79 12.34 5.84 7.46
N THR A 80 11.78 6.31 8.59
CA THR A 80 12.52 6.49 9.86
C THR A 80 12.22 5.43 10.91
N ARG A 81 11.06 4.79 10.86
CA ARG A 81 10.63 3.79 11.84
C ARG A 81 9.76 2.71 11.22
N ASP A 82 9.56 1.63 11.98
CA ASP A 82 8.62 0.59 11.62
C ASP A 82 7.19 1.08 11.89
N VAL A 83 6.44 1.33 10.81
CA VAL A 83 5.01 1.65 10.83
C VAL A 83 4.23 0.44 10.34
N TYR A 84 3.09 0.16 10.97
CA TYR A 84 2.23 -0.95 10.64
C TYR A 84 0.84 -0.48 10.26
N LEU A 85 0.19 -1.23 9.39
CA LEU A 85 -1.22 -1.12 9.07
C LEU A 85 -1.97 -2.28 9.74
N VAL A 86 -3.05 -1.95 10.45
CA VAL A 86 -4.00 -2.92 11.00
C VAL A 86 -5.35 -2.73 10.34
N HIS A 87 -5.98 -3.82 9.91
CA HIS A 87 -7.33 -3.84 9.37
C HIS A 87 -8.29 -4.44 10.40
N TYR A 88 -9.40 -3.76 10.70
CA TYR A 88 -10.39 -4.20 11.70
C TYR A 88 -11.67 -4.79 11.08
N GLY A 89 -11.66 -5.10 9.78
CA GLY A 89 -12.87 -5.43 9.04
C GLY A 89 -13.59 -4.18 8.51
N HIS A 90 -14.54 -4.36 7.59
CA HIS A 90 -15.34 -3.27 6.99
C HIS A 90 -14.53 -2.08 6.44
N ASN A 91 -13.29 -2.33 5.99
CA ASN A 91 -12.32 -1.32 5.52
C ASN A 91 -11.93 -0.28 6.58
N ILE A 92 -12.13 -0.59 7.87
CA ILE A 92 -11.61 0.20 8.98
C ILE A 92 -10.13 -0.16 9.13
N ILE A 93 -9.27 0.86 9.15
CA ILE A 93 -7.82 0.69 9.24
C ILE A 93 -7.22 1.66 10.27
N GLU A 94 -6.06 1.29 10.78
CA GLU A 94 -5.25 2.10 11.68
C GLU A 94 -3.78 1.98 11.29
N PHE A 95 -3.04 3.07 11.48
CA PHE A 95 -1.59 3.16 11.33
C PHE A 95 -0.97 3.22 12.73
N ILE A 96 -0.06 2.30 13.06
CA ILE A 96 0.57 2.19 14.38
C ILE A 96 2.09 2.07 14.30
#